data_AF-A0A535U1D6-F1
#
_entry.id   AF-A0A535U1D6-F1
#
_cell.length_a   1.000
_cell.length_b   1.000
_cell.length_c   1.000
_cell.angle_alpha   90.00
_cell.angle_beta   90.00
_cell.angle_gamma   90.00
#
_symmetry.space_group_name_H-M   'P 1'
#
loop_
_entity.id
_entity.type
_entity.pdbx_description
1 polymer ?
#
loop_
_entity_poly.entity_id
_entity_poly.type
_entity_poly.pdbx_seq_one_letter_code
_entity_poly.pdbx_strand_id
1 'polypeptide(L)'
;MIALGLLILRLVVGLTIAGHGAQKLFGWWGGPGMNGWTQMVTKLRIRPAQPWAWIAALALPRGFWVTKGGYEYNLAVLATMAALSLTGPGTYSLDQVLGIHFPQPLTVIIATIALIVGVSVTLVTRSPQQAQTESKPQTT
;
A
#
# COMPACT_ATOMS: atom_id res chain seq x y z
N MET A 1 25.68 8.83 -13.92
CA MET A 1 24.40 8.86 -14.68
C MET A 1 23.22 8.25 -13.92
N ILE A 2 23.39 7.11 -13.24
CA ILE A 2 22.33 6.44 -12.45
C ILE A 2 21.69 7.34 -11.37
N ALA A 3 22.48 8.20 -10.70
CA ALA A 3 21.98 9.11 -9.68
C ALA A 3 20.97 10.16 -10.20
N LEU A 4 21.19 10.69 -11.40
CA LEU A 4 20.27 11.64 -12.03
C LEU A 4 18.96 10.94 -12.43
N GLY A 5 19.05 9.71 -12.94
CA GLY A 5 17.88 8.89 -13.26
C GLY A 5 17.01 8.61 -12.03
N LEU A 6 17.64 8.31 -10.88
CA LEU A 6 16.93 8.11 -9.61
C LEU A 6 16.32 9.41 -9.06
N LEU A 7 16.99 10.56 -9.25
CA LEU A 7 16.45 11.87 -8.86
C LEU A 7 15.19 12.21 -9.66
N ILE A 8 15.23 12.00 -10.97
CA ILE A 8 14.08 12.24 -11.85
C ILE A 8 12.94 11.30 -11.48
N LEU A 9 13.22 10.01 -11.28
CA LEU A 9 12.22 9.05 -10.82
C LEU A 9 11.56 9.47 -9.50
N ARG A 10 12.35 9.97 -8.54
CA ARG A 10 11.84 10.45 -7.24
C ARG A 10 10.96 11.68 -7.37
N LEU A 11 11.34 12.65 -8.21
CA LEU A 11 10.53 13.84 -8.43
C LEU A 11 9.21 13.50 -9.12
N VAL A 12 9.25 12.63 -10.13
CA VAL A 12 8.05 12.20 -10.86
C VAL A 12 7.10 11.45 -9.92
N VAL A 13 7.60 10.46 -9.18
CA VAL A 13 6.77 9.67 -8.25
C VAL A 13 6.28 10.54 -7.09
N GLY A 14 7.15 11.35 -6.49
CA GLY A 14 6.81 12.24 -5.38
C GLY A 14 5.76 13.29 -5.74
N LEU A 15 5.92 13.97 -6.88
CA LEU A 15 4.96 14.97 -7.35
C LEU A 15 3.63 14.34 -7.76
N THR A 16 3.65 13.13 -8.33
CA THR A 16 2.42 12.41 -8.68
C THR A 16 1.64 12.03 -7.43
N ILE A 17 2.30 11.51 -6.39
CA ILE A 17 1.66 11.19 -5.11
C ILE A 17 1.13 12.46 -4.42
N ALA A 18 1.91 13.54 -4.42
CA ALA A 18 1.51 14.82 -3.84
C ALA A 18 0.30 15.43 -4.55
N GLY A 19 0.30 15.45 -5.89
CA GLY A 19 -0.82 15.94 -6.69
C GLY A 19 -2.09 15.12 -6.48
N HIS A 20 -1.97 13.79 -6.42
CA HIS A 20 -3.10 12.89 -6.20
C HIS A 20 -3.66 13.01 -4.77
N GLY A 21 -2.80 13.23 -3.77
CA GLY A 21 -3.21 13.54 -2.40
C GLY A 21 -3.94 14.88 -2.31
N ALA A 22 -3.45 15.90 -3.00
CA ALA A 22 -4.07 17.22 -3.04
C ALA A 22 -5.44 17.23 -3.72
N GLN A 23 -5.64 16.42 -4.76
CA GLN A 23 -6.94 16.19 -5.40
C GLN A 23 -7.97 15.58 -4.44
N LYS A 24 -7.54 14.67 -3.56
CA LYS A 24 -8.41 13.97 -2.60
C LYS A 24 -8.69 14.78 -1.34
N LEU A 25 -7.72 15.56 -0.84
CA LEU A 25 -7.88 16.33 0.39
C LEU A 25 -8.47 17.72 0.13
N PHE A 26 -7.94 18.43 -0.87
CA PHE A 26 -8.26 19.83 -1.12
C PHE A 26 -9.13 20.04 -2.37
N GLY A 27 -9.35 19.00 -3.18
CA GLY A 27 -10.11 19.12 -4.43
C GLY A 27 -9.36 19.90 -5.53
N TRP A 28 -8.04 20.03 -5.39
CA TRP A 28 -7.22 20.79 -6.34
C TRP A 28 -7.27 20.15 -7.74
N TRP A 29 -7.20 20.95 -8.81
CA TRP A 29 -7.39 20.53 -10.21
C TRP A 29 -8.77 19.90 -10.50
N GLY A 30 -9.82 20.37 -9.80
CA GLY A 30 -11.17 19.82 -9.97
C GLY A 30 -11.33 18.41 -9.39
N GLY A 31 -10.43 18.03 -8.46
CA GLY A 31 -10.49 16.76 -7.76
C GLY A 31 -11.71 16.65 -6.83
N PRO A 32 -12.09 15.43 -6.45
CA PRO A 32 -13.30 15.17 -5.67
C PRO A 32 -13.31 15.80 -4.26
N GLY A 33 -12.12 16.16 -3.72
CA GLY A 33 -11.97 16.75 -2.40
C GLY A 33 -12.47 15.86 -1.25
N MET A 34 -12.48 16.39 -0.03
CA MET A 34 -12.86 15.63 1.16
C MET A 34 -14.30 15.09 1.08
N ASN A 35 -15.20 15.83 0.43
CA ASN A 35 -16.60 15.44 0.26
C ASN A 35 -16.75 14.23 -0.67
N GLY A 36 -16.04 14.23 -1.81
CA GLY A 36 -16.02 13.07 -2.71
C GLY A 36 -15.24 11.89 -2.14
N TRP A 37 -14.17 12.14 -1.38
CA TRP A 37 -13.46 11.11 -0.61
C TRP A 37 -14.39 10.44 0.42
N THR A 38 -15.17 11.22 1.14
CA THR A 38 -16.15 10.71 2.11
C THR A 38 -17.27 9.91 1.42
N GLN A 39 -17.76 10.36 0.26
CA GLN A 39 -18.72 9.57 -0.53
C GLN A 39 -18.12 8.25 -1.01
N MET A 40 -16.83 8.24 -1.38
CA MET A 40 -16.12 7.02 -1.76
C MET A 40 -16.02 6.04 -0.58
N VAL A 41 -15.66 6.51 0.61
CA VAL A 41 -15.65 5.70 1.85
C VAL A 41 -17.04 5.16 2.17
N THR A 42 -18.08 5.94 1.91
CA THR A 42 -19.48 5.51 2.06
C THR A 42 -19.85 4.40 1.07
N LYS A 43 -19.39 4.51 -0.19
CA LYS A 43 -19.57 3.46 -1.21
C LYS A 43 -18.85 2.17 -0.86
N LEU A 44 -17.73 2.24 -0.14
CA LEU A 44 -17.00 1.10 0.41
C LEU A 44 -17.72 0.41 1.59
N ARG A 45 -18.96 0.84 1.92
CA ARG A 45 -19.76 0.37 3.06
C ARG A 45 -19.08 0.57 4.43
N ILE A 46 -18.04 1.40 4.50
CA ILE A 46 -17.39 1.78 5.74
C ILE A 46 -18.25 2.88 6.39
N ARG A 47 -19.00 2.52 7.44
CA ARG A 47 -19.85 3.44 8.20
C ARG A 47 -19.31 3.55 9.64
N PRO A 48 -19.29 4.76 10.24
CA PRO A 48 -19.69 6.07 9.69
C PRO A 48 -18.58 6.74 8.83
N ALA A 49 -18.88 7.12 7.58
CA ALA A 49 -17.86 7.46 6.58
C ALA A 49 -17.09 8.76 6.84
N GLN A 50 -17.75 9.81 7.36
CA GLN A 50 -17.11 11.10 7.65
C GLN A 50 -15.95 11.00 8.66
N PRO A 51 -16.14 10.44 9.87
CA PRO A 51 -15.05 10.35 10.84
C PRO A 51 -13.93 9.43 10.35
N TRP A 52 -14.21 8.34 9.62
CA TRP A 52 -13.16 7.51 9.04
C TRP A 52 -12.36 8.22 7.94
N ALA A 53 -13.02 9.01 7.09
CA ALA A 53 -12.37 9.82 6.07
C ALA A 53 -11.43 10.87 6.68
N TRP A 54 -11.89 11.53 7.75
CA TRP A 54 -11.06 12.46 8.52
C TRP A 54 -9.95 11.77 9.30
N ILE A 55 -10.19 10.61 9.91
CA ILE A 55 -9.14 9.83 10.60
C ILE A 55 -8.06 9.39 9.62
N ALA A 56 -8.42 8.96 8.41
CA ALA A 56 -7.43 8.62 7.38
C ALA A 56 -6.62 9.85 6.94
N ALA A 57 -7.25 11.03 6.86
CA ALA A 57 -6.57 12.29 6.56
C ALA A 57 -5.71 12.80 7.75
N LEU A 58 -6.18 12.60 8.99
CA LEU A 58 -5.57 13.02 10.25
C LEU A 58 -4.58 11.98 10.82
N ALA A 59 -4.51 10.78 10.26
CA ALA A 59 -3.45 9.82 10.59
C ALA A 59 -2.07 10.34 10.16
N LEU A 60 -2.01 11.31 9.22
CA LEU A 60 -0.81 12.07 8.93
C LEU A 60 -0.29 12.88 10.16
N PRO A 61 -1.14 13.64 10.89
CA PRO A 61 -0.74 14.33 12.12
C PRO A 61 -0.68 13.51 13.42
N ARG A 62 -1.07 12.23 13.46
CA ARG A 62 -0.95 11.36 14.67
C ARG A 62 0.49 11.09 15.13
N GLY A 63 1.46 11.69 14.44
CA GLY A 63 2.87 11.58 14.70
C GLY A 63 3.43 10.27 14.16
N PHE A 64 4.73 10.14 14.28
CA PHE A 64 5.46 9.00 13.75
C PHE A 64 5.08 7.70 14.50
N TRP A 65 5.14 7.73 15.83
CA TRP A 65 5.12 6.52 16.68
C TRP A 65 3.82 5.70 16.66
N VAL A 66 3.96 4.38 16.48
CA VAL A 66 2.83 3.44 16.45
C VAL A 66 2.06 3.36 17.77
N THR A 67 2.72 3.61 18.90
CA THR A 67 2.12 3.61 20.25
C THR A 67 1.04 4.68 20.43
N LYS A 68 1.05 5.73 19.59
CA LYS A 68 0.02 6.79 19.56
C LYS A 68 -0.98 6.61 18.41
N GLY A 69 -0.96 5.45 17.76
CA GLY A 69 -1.72 5.20 16.53
C GLY A 69 -1.16 5.95 15.31
N GLY A 70 0.16 6.22 15.32
CA GLY A 70 0.91 6.81 14.21
C GLY A 70 1.25 5.81 13.10
N TYR A 71 2.01 6.27 12.10
CA TYR A 71 2.22 5.57 10.83
C TYR A 71 3.59 4.90 10.67
N GLU A 72 4.44 4.94 11.69
CA GLU A 72 5.78 4.34 11.74
C GLU A 72 5.79 2.89 11.28
N TYR A 73 4.90 2.04 11.81
CA TYR A 73 4.89 0.62 11.46
C TYR A 73 4.66 0.41 9.96
N ASN A 74 3.70 1.12 9.39
CA ASN A 74 3.41 1.04 7.95
C ASN A 74 4.58 1.57 7.11
N LEU A 75 5.24 2.64 7.56
CA LEU A 75 6.45 3.14 6.91
C LEU A 75 7.63 2.19 7.02
N ALA A 76 7.83 1.57 8.17
CA ALA A 76 8.90 0.62 8.39
C ALA A 76 8.75 -0.56 7.44
N VAL A 77 7.53 -1.12 7.34
CA VAL A 77 7.23 -2.19 6.37
C VAL A 77 7.50 -1.73 4.93
N LEU A 78 7.00 -0.56 4.53
CA LEU A 78 7.23 -0.03 3.18
C LEU A 78 8.72 0.23 2.90
N ALA A 79 9.45 0.77 3.86
CA ALA A 79 10.87 1.05 3.75
C ALA A 79 11.68 -0.24 3.65
N THR A 80 11.34 -1.27 4.44
CA THR A 80 11.97 -2.60 4.36
C THR A 80 11.70 -3.25 3.01
N MET A 81 10.45 -3.22 2.54
CA MET A 81 10.12 -3.76 1.21
C MET A 81 10.84 -3.01 0.10
N ALA A 82 10.92 -1.68 0.18
CA ALA A 82 11.65 -0.86 -0.79
C ALA A 82 13.15 -1.15 -0.74
N ALA A 83 13.75 -1.23 0.45
CA ALA A 83 15.16 -1.59 0.60
C ALA A 83 15.44 -2.96 0.00
N LEU A 84 14.67 -4.00 0.36
CA LEU A 84 14.84 -5.34 -0.21
C LEU A 84 14.68 -5.35 -1.74
N SER A 85 13.71 -4.59 -2.26
CA SER A 85 13.49 -4.49 -3.71
C SER A 85 14.64 -3.78 -4.43
N LEU A 86 15.25 -2.78 -3.80
CA LEU A 86 16.31 -1.96 -4.41
C LEU A 86 17.71 -2.59 -4.26
N THR A 87 17.98 -3.27 -3.15
CA THR A 87 19.28 -3.92 -2.89
C THR A 87 19.35 -5.35 -3.42
N GLY A 88 18.19 -5.98 -3.67
CA GLY A 88 18.12 -7.37 -4.09
C GLY A 88 18.41 -8.37 -2.95
N PRO A 89 18.44 -9.67 -3.25
CA PRO A 89 18.51 -10.75 -2.25
C PRO A 89 19.89 -10.89 -1.56
N GLY A 90 20.91 -10.14 -2.01
CA GLY A 90 22.22 -10.05 -1.37
C GLY A 90 23.09 -11.32 -1.47
N THR A 91 24.27 -11.27 -0.82
CA THR A 91 25.28 -12.35 -0.85
C THR A 91 24.88 -13.59 -0.05
N TYR A 92 23.90 -13.44 0.84
CA TYR A 92 23.38 -14.50 1.71
C TYR A 92 22.05 -15.06 1.17
N SER A 93 21.84 -15.00 -0.14
CA SER A 93 20.68 -15.57 -0.81
C SER A 93 20.83 -17.09 -0.95
N LEU A 94 19.70 -17.81 -0.86
CA LEU A 94 19.67 -19.26 -1.07
C LEU A 94 20.17 -19.64 -2.46
N ASP A 95 19.90 -18.81 -3.47
CA ASP A 95 20.33 -19.00 -4.85
C ASP A 95 21.86 -19.02 -4.96
N GLN A 96 22.55 -18.17 -4.19
CA GLN A 96 24.01 -18.11 -4.14
C GLN A 96 24.61 -19.27 -3.33
N VAL A 97 23.97 -19.68 -2.23
CA VAL A 97 24.39 -20.86 -1.45
C VAL A 97 24.23 -22.15 -2.25
N LEU A 98 23.19 -22.24 -3.07
CA LEU A 98 22.88 -23.39 -3.93
C LEU A 98 23.57 -23.31 -5.30
N GLY A 99 24.25 -22.21 -5.62
CA GLY A 99 24.95 -22.00 -6.90
C GLY A 99 24.03 -21.88 -8.12
N ILE A 100 22.75 -21.56 -7.93
CA ILE A 100 21.73 -21.55 -8.97
C ILE A 100 21.75 -20.21 -9.70
N HIS A 101 22.22 -20.20 -10.95
CA HIS A 101 22.26 -19.01 -11.80
C HIS A 101 21.32 -19.19 -13.00
N PHE A 102 20.12 -18.61 -12.93
CA PHE A 102 19.19 -18.60 -14.07
C PHE A 102 19.49 -17.46 -15.05
N PRO A 103 19.22 -17.64 -16.36
CA PRO A 103 19.28 -16.53 -17.31
C PRO A 103 18.25 -15.45 -16.94
N GLN A 104 18.67 -14.18 -16.91
CA GLN A 104 17.85 -13.03 -16.49
C GLN A 104 16.41 -12.98 -17.04
N PRO A 105 16.13 -13.22 -18.34
CA PRO A 105 14.76 -13.18 -18.85
C PRO A 105 13.86 -14.23 -18.18
N LEU A 106 14.41 -15.40 -17.85
CA LEU A 106 13.66 -16.50 -17.26
C LEU A 106 13.28 -16.19 -15.80
N THR A 107 14.19 -15.59 -15.03
CA THR A 107 13.91 -15.15 -13.65
C THR A 107 12.78 -14.13 -13.61
N VAL A 108 12.75 -13.16 -14.54
CA VAL A 108 11.69 -12.15 -14.61
C VAL A 108 10.34 -12.78 -14.96
N ILE A 109 10.32 -13.72 -15.91
CA ILE A 109 9.10 -14.44 -16.30
C ILE A 109 8.56 -15.26 -15.12
N ILE A 110 9.41 -16.05 -14.45
CA ILE A 110 9.00 -16.85 -13.28
C ILE A 110 8.50 -15.95 -12.16
N ALA A 111 9.22 -14.88 -11.82
CA ALA A 111 8.82 -13.95 -10.77
C ALA A 111 7.47 -13.29 -11.08
N THR A 112 7.24 -12.91 -12.34
CA THR A 112 5.98 -12.31 -12.79
C THR A 112 4.82 -13.30 -12.70
N ILE A 113 5.02 -14.55 -13.16
CA ILE A 113 4.02 -15.61 -13.05
C ILE A 113 3.71 -15.91 -11.57
N ALA A 114 4.75 -16.05 -10.74
CA ALA A 114 4.60 -16.29 -9.30
C ALA A 114 3.82 -15.16 -8.60
N LEU A 115 4.10 -13.90 -8.96
CA LEU A 115 3.35 -12.74 -8.47
C LEU A 115 1.86 -12.82 -8.86
N ILE A 116 1.57 -13.07 -10.14
CA ILE A 116 0.19 -13.16 -10.66
C ILE A 116 -0.57 -14.29 -9.97
N VAL A 117 0.06 -15.46 -9.82
CA VAL A 117 -0.52 -16.62 -9.13
C VAL A 117 -0.77 -16.30 -7.67
N GLY A 118 0.22 -15.74 -6.96
CA GLY A 118 0.08 -15.34 -5.56
C GLY A 118 -1.07 -14.36 -5.36
N VAL A 119 -1.14 -13.30 -6.16
CA VAL A 119 -2.25 -12.32 -6.11
C VAL A 119 -3.58 -12.99 -6.39
N SER A 120 -3.67 -13.84 -7.41
CA SER A 120 -4.90 -14.56 -7.77
C SER A 120 -5.36 -15.50 -6.66
N VAL A 121 -4.45 -16.28 -6.07
CA VAL A 121 -4.74 -17.14 -4.92
C VAL A 121 -5.24 -16.30 -3.76
N THR A 122 -4.54 -15.22 -3.39
CA THR A 122 -4.99 -14.37 -2.29
C THR A 122 -6.34 -13.73 -2.57
N LEU A 123 -6.75 -13.51 -3.82
CA LEU A 123 -8.06 -12.97 -4.19
C LEU A 123 -9.15 -14.05 -4.09
N VAL A 124 -8.84 -15.27 -4.51
CA VAL A 124 -9.76 -16.42 -4.48
C VAL A 124 -9.97 -16.93 -3.05
N THR A 125 -8.95 -16.88 -2.19
CA THR A 125 -9.03 -17.40 -0.81
C THR A 125 -9.57 -16.40 0.22
N ARG A 126 -9.96 -15.17 -0.19
CA ARG A 126 -10.57 -14.19 0.74
C ARG A 126 -11.96 -14.68 1.14
N SER A 127 -12.05 -15.40 2.25
CA SER A 127 -13.33 -15.81 2.81
C SER A 127 -14.10 -14.58 3.33
N PRO A 128 -15.40 -14.44 3.06
CA PRO A 128 -16.28 -13.36 3.55
C PRO A 128 -16.53 -13.37 5.07
N GLN A 129 -15.53 -13.67 5.90
CA GLN A 129 -15.69 -13.90 7.34
C GLN A 129 -15.97 -12.62 8.16
N GLN A 130 -16.11 -11.46 7.50
CA GLN A 130 -16.54 -10.22 8.16
C GLN A 130 -18.07 -10.09 8.28
N ALA A 131 -18.86 -11.03 7.75
CA ALA A 131 -20.32 -10.91 7.72
C ALA A 131 -21.08 -11.45 8.96
N GLN A 132 -20.41 -12.09 9.94
CA GLN A 132 -21.11 -12.79 11.03
C GLN A 132 -20.98 -12.18 12.44
N THR A 133 -20.15 -11.14 12.65
CA THR A 133 -20.02 -10.54 14.00
C THR A 133 -21.15 -9.55 14.34
N GLU A 134 -21.98 -9.16 13.37
CA GLU A 134 -22.96 -8.09 13.54
C GLU A 134 -24.43 -8.56 13.70
N SER A 135 -24.71 -9.87 13.59
CA SER A 135 -26.10 -10.39 13.60
C SER A 135 -26.54 -11.05 14.92
N LYS A 136 -25.99 -10.67 16.08
CA LYS A 136 -26.56 -11.11 17.35
C LYS A 136 -27.39 -9.98 17.97
N PRO A 137 -28.74 -9.99 17.86
CA PRO A 137 -29.57 -8.99 18.51
C PRO A 137 -29.41 -9.12 20.03
N GLN A 138 -29.03 -8.02 20.67
CA GLN A 138 -29.07 -7.89 22.12
C GLN A 138 -30.55 -7.87 22.53
N THR A 139 -31.01 -8.96 23.14
CA THR A 139 -32.34 -9.10 23.71
C THR A 139 -32.37 -8.34 25.04
N THR A 140 -33.28 -7.37 25.17
CA THR A 140 -33.73 -6.83 26.46
C THR A 140 -35.07 -7.47 26.79
#